data_AF-A0A1F1XHU4-F1
#
_entry.id   AF-A0A1F1XHU4-F1
#
_cell.length_a   1.000
_cell.length_b   1.000
_cell.length_c   1.000
_cell.angle_alpha   90.00
_cell.angle_beta   90.00
_cell.angle_gamma   90.00
#
_symmetry.space_group_name_H-M   'P 1'
#
loop_
_entity.id
_entity.type
_entity.pdbx_description
1 polymer ?
#
loop_
_entity_poly.entity_id
_entity_poly.type
_entity_poly.pdbx_seq_one_letter_code
_entity_poly.pdbx_strand_id
1 'polypeptide(L)'
;MSETTKSTAEKAREAGAKNPADKKKATSAKVKALQAEAAEGDRVVEVRGETFTVHVQQYQERMNEDYEFMEMAASGMLPAMLSVLLDRADHTKLKELARDEESKKISPEAMSELFQELMEATGQGN
;
A
#
# COMPACT_ATOMS: atom_id res chain seq x y z
N MET A 1 47.36 -26.28 20.74
CA MET A 1 45.89 -26.20 20.70
C MET A 1 45.53 -24.92 21.43
N SER A 2 45.10 -23.88 20.72
CA SER A 2 44.72 -22.61 21.33
C SER A 2 43.27 -22.36 20.97
N GLU A 3 42.41 -22.49 21.97
CA GLU A 3 40.98 -22.21 21.90
C GLU A 3 40.76 -20.73 21.62
N THR A 4 40.28 -20.43 20.41
CA THR A 4 39.83 -19.10 20.01
C THR A 4 38.55 -18.76 20.77
N THR A 5 38.65 -17.82 21.70
CA THR A 5 37.52 -17.18 22.38
C THR A 5 36.68 -16.43 21.34
N LYS A 6 35.67 -17.11 20.79
CA LYS A 6 34.66 -16.48 19.93
C LYS A 6 33.83 -15.52 20.79
N SER A 7 33.99 -14.23 20.50
CA SER A 7 33.25 -13.13 21.09
C SER A 7 31.75 -13.39 21.05
N THR A 8 31.07 -13.07 22.15
CA THR A 8 29.60 -13.09 22.34
C THR A 8 28.84 -12.35 21.23
N ALA A 9 29.51 -11.49 20.45
CA ALA A 9 28.96 -10.82 19.28
C ALA A 9 28.64 -11.77 18.10
N GLU A 10 29.29 -12.93 17.98
CA GLU A 10 29.05 -13.86 16.85
C GLU A 10 27.83 -14.77 17.10
N LYS A 11 27.47 -15.04 18.37
CA LYS A 11 26.31 -15.87 18.73
C LYS A 11 24.95 -15.17 18.61
N ALA A 12 24.91 -13.85 18.58
CA ALA A 12 23.67 -13.09 18.39
C ALA A 12 23.18 -13.07 16.92
N ARG A 13 24.01 -13.49 15.95
CA ARG A 13 23.63 -13.58 14.54
C ARG A 13 22.95 -14.91 14.16
N GLU A 14 23.08 -15.96 14.96
CA GLU A 14 22.41 -17.25 14.72
C GLU A 14 21.01 -17.34 15.35
N ALA A 15 20.65 -16.44 16.26
CA ALA A 15 19.32 -16.40 16.87
C ALA A 15 18.37 -15.47 16.10
N GLY A 16 18.03 -15.85 14.86
CA GLY A 16 16.81 -15.40 14.19
C GLY A 16 16.55 -13.89 14.19
N ALA A 17 17.58 -13.08 13.97
CA ALA A 17 17.42 -11.65 13.68
C ALA A 17 16.73 -11.53 12.32
N LYS A 18 15.40 -11.62 12.33
CA LYS A 18 14.55 -11.16 11.25
C LYS A 18 15.05 -9.77 10.90
N ASN A 19 15.50 -9.59 9.67
CA ASN A 19 15.75 -8.25 9.13
C ASN A 19 14.54 -7.38 9.52
N PRO A 20 14.72 -6.16 10.04
CA PRO A 20 13.59 -5.28 10.32
C PRO A 20 12.76 -4.97 9.06
N ALA A 21 13.31 -5.21 7.87
CA ALA A 21 12.61 -5.19 6.58
C ALA A 21 11.65 -6.39 6.36
N ASP A 22 11.81 -7.49 7.11
CA ASP A 22 11.02 -8.73 6.98
C ASP A 22 9.90 -8.84 8.04
N LYS A 23 9.78 -7.84 8.91
CA LYS A 23 8.53 -7.66 9.65
C LYS A 23 7.50 -7.21 8.64
N LYS A 24 6.73 -8.15 8.07
CA LYS A 24 5.37 -7.87 7.54
C LYS A 24 4.81 -6.73 8.37
N LYS A 25 4.66 -5.53 7.79
CA LYS A 25 4.27 -4.30 8.51
C LYS A 25 3.16 -4.70 9.46
N ALA A 26 3.44 -4.73 10.75
CA ALA A 26 2.45 -5.16 11.72
C ALA A 26 1.30 -4.17 11.58
N THR A 27 0.18 -4.62 11.02
CA THR A 27 -0.98 -3.79 10.72
C THR A 27 -1.33 -3.02 11.99
N SER A 28 -1.21 -1.68 11.94
CA SER A 28 -1.37 -0.82 13.11
C SER A 28 -2.72 -1.09 13.78
N ALA A 29 -2.80 -0.94 15.11
CA ALA A 29 -4.05 -1.12 15.84
C ALA A 29 -5.18 -0.24 15.26
N LYS A 30 -4.82 0.94 14.74
CA LYS A 30 -5.71 1.85 14.02
C LYS A 30 -6.25 1.22 12.73
N VAL A 31 -5.38 0.60 11.91
CA VAL A 31 -5.78 -0.07 10.67
C VAL A 31 -6.69 -1.26 10.97
N LYS A 32 -6.39 -2.04 12.02
CA LYS A 32 -7.24 -3.16 12.43
C LYS A 32 -8.62 -2.72 12.90
N ALA A 33 -8.71 -1.62 13.66
CA ALA A 33 -9.98 -1.06 14.09
C ALA A 33 -10.81 -0.60 12.89
N LEU A 34 -10.22 0.20 12.00
CA LEU A 34 -10.89 0.68 10.79
C LEU A 34 -11.27 -0.46 9.84
N GLN A 35 -10.42 -1.49 9.70
CA GLN A 35 -10.73 -2.67 8.88
C GLN A 35 -11.93 -3.46 9.41
N ALA A 36 -12.18 -3.44 10.73
CA ALA A 36 -13.35 -4.08 11.33
C ALA A 36 -14.63 -3.25 11.12
N GLU A 37 -14.51 -1.96 10.87
CA GLU A 37 -15.62 -1.04 10.57
C GLU A 37 -15.86 -0.87 9.06
N ALA A 38 -14.88 -1.21 8.23
CA ALA A 38 -14.96 -1.13 6.78
C ALA A 38 -16.02 -2.09 6.22
N ALA A 39 -16.61 -1.72 5.09
CA ALA A 39 -17.62 -2.56 4.45
C ALA A 39 -17.03 -3.89 3.99
N GLU A 40 -17.88 -4.90 3.83
CA GLU A 40 -17.46 -6.17 3.23
C GLU A 40 -16.87 -5.90 1.83
N GLY A 41 -15.68 -6.43 1.57
CA GLY A 41 -14.95 -6.20 0.32
C GLY A 41 -13.95 -5.04 0.34
N ASP A 42 -14.02 -4.16 1.34
CA ASP A 42 -13.08 -3.05 1.49
C ASP A 42 -11.80 -3.48 2.23
N ARG A 43 -10.68 -2.85 1.85
CA ARG A 43 -9.36 -3.06 2.48
C ARG A 43 -8.83 -1.76 3.03
N VAL A 44 -8.57 -1.73 4.33
CA VAL A 44 -7.94 -0.58 4.97
C VAL A 44 -6.43 -0.80 5.02
N VAL A 45 -5.69 0.14 4.45
CA VAL A 45 -4.23 0.07 4.32
C VAL A 45 -3.57 1.35 4.83
N GLU A 46 -2.29 1.24 5.20
CA GLU A 46 -1.48 2.38 5.62
C GLU A 46 -0.32 2.59 4.64
N VAL A 47 -0.33 3.73 3.96
CA VAL A 47 0.67 4.13 2.96
C VAL A 47 1.26 5.46 3.42
N ARG A 48 2.59 5.51 3.56
CA ARG A 48 3.34 6.69 4.03
C ARG A 48 2.81 7.36 5.30
N GLY A 49 2.23 6.58 6.22
CA GLY A 49 1.68 7.05 7.49
C GLY A 49 0.21 7.52 7.42
N GLU A 50 -0.36 7.60 6.22
CA GLU A 50 -1.77 7.88 5.99
C GLU A 50 -2.57 6.58 5.84
N THR A 51 -3.81 6.60 6.33
CA THR A 51 -4.72 5.44 6.25
C THR A 51 -5.72 5.66 5.12
N PHE A 52 -5.86 4.64 4.28
CA PHE A 52 -6.75 4.61 3.11
C PHE A 52 -7.71 3.44 3.21
N THR A 53 -8.96 3.65 2.79
CA THR A 53 -9.91 2.56 2.54
C THR A 53 -9.98 2.32 1.04
N VAL A 54 -9.70 1.09 0.62
CA VAL A 54 -9.64 0.68 -0.78
C VAL A 54 -10.80 -0.23 -1.10
N HIS A 55 -11.65 0.20 -2.03
CA HIS A 55 -12.87 -0.49 -2.45
C HIS A 55 -12.58 -1.58 -3.48
N VAL A 56 -11.84 -2.61 -3.05
CA VAL A 56 -11.35 -3.68 -3.94
C VAL A 56 -12.50 -4.45 -4.59
N GLN A 57 -13.55 -4.76 -3.83
CA GLN A 57 -14.72 -5.47 -4.38
C GLN A 57 -15.45 -4.62 -5.43
N GLN A 58 -15.77 -3.36 -5.11
CA GLN A 58 -16.42 -2.46 -6.06
C GLN A 58 -15.61 -2.26 -7.34
N TYR A 59 -14.29 -2.16 -7.21
CA TYR A 59 -13.39 -2.11 -8.36
C TYR A 59 -13.47 -3.37 -9.23
N GLN A 60 -13.48 -4.56 -8.63
CA GLN A 60 -13.62 -5.82 -9.36
C GLN A 60 -14.99 -5.97 -10.02
N GLU A 61 -16.08 -5.59 -9.34
CA GLU A 61 -17.42 -5.56 -9.91
C GLU A 61 -17.47 -4.64 -11.13
N ARG A 62 -16.95 -3.41 -10.99
CA ARG A 62 -16.86 -2.45 -12.11
C ARG A 62 -16.04 -3.01 -13.27
N MET A 63 -14.90 -3.64 -13.01
CA MET A 63 -14.08 -4.30 -14.03
C MET A 63 -14.83 -5.40 -14.80
N ASN A 64 -15.77 -6.10 -14.14
CA ASN A 64 -16.53 -7.19 -14.75
C ASN A 64 -17.78 -6.69 -15.49
N GLU A 65 -18.40 -5.61 -15.02
CA GLU A 65 -19.68 -5.11 -15.55
C GLU A 65 -19.51 -4.00 -16.60
N ASP A 66 -18.41 -3.24 -16.55
CA ASP A 66 -18.18 -2.06 -17.37
C ASP A 66 -16.96 -2.28 -18.27
N TYR A 67 -17.22 -2.67 -19.53
CA TYR A 67 -16.17 -2.98 -20.51
C TYR A 67 -15.30 -1.75 -20.82
N GLU A 68 -15.88 -0.55 -20.92
CA GLU A 68 -15.12 0.67 -21.16
C GLU A 68 -14.18 0.96 -19.99
N PHE A 69 -14.65 0.75 -18.75
CA PHE A 69 -13.81 0.85 -17.57
C PHE A 69 -12.68 -0.19 -17.58
N MET A 70 -12.98 -1.43 -17.95
CA MET A 70 -11.98 -2.49 -18.10
C MET A 70 -10.88 -2.08 -19.10
N GLU A 71 -11.25 -1.54 -20.26
CA GLU A 71 -10.28 -1.07 -21.27
C GLU A 71 -9.44 0.11 -20.75
N MET A 72 -10.06 1.06 -20.05
CA MET A 72 -9.35 2.19 -19.43
C MET A 72 -8.36 1.73 -18.35
N ALA A 73 -8.78 0.80 -17.48
CA ALA A 73 -7.93 0.24 -16.43
C ALA A 73 -6.77 -0.58 -17.02
N ALA A 74 -7.05 -1.42 -18.04
CA ALA A 74 -6.03 -2.17 -18.76
C ALA A 74 -5.03 -1.27 -19.49
N SER A 75 -5.47 -0.08 -19.94
CA SER A 75 -4.61 0.94 -20.53
C SER A 75 -3.79 1.74 -19.50
N GLY A 76 -3.93 1.44 -18.21
CA GLY A 76 -3.19 2.12 -17.13
C GLY A 76 -3.72 3.50 -16.79
N MET A 77 -5.01 3.79 -17.05
CA MET A 77 -5.61 5.08 -16.73
C MET A 77 -5.85 5.23 -15.22
N LEU A 78 -4.80 5.59 -14.48
CA LEU A 78 -4.80 5.76 -13.03
C LEU A 78 -5.95 6.61 -12.48
N PRO A 79 -6.32 7.76 -13.08
CA PRO A 79 -7.42 8.57 -12.56
C PRO A 79 -8.78 7.85 -12.56
N ALA A 80 -9.01 6.98 -13.55
CA ALA A 80 -10.23 6.19 -13.62
C ALA A 80 -10.21 5.08 -12.57
N MET A 81 -9.08 4.37 -12.41
CA MET A 81 -8.96 3.32 -11.39
C MET A 81 -9.11 3.88 -9.97
N LEU A 82 -8.44 5.00 -9.67
CA LEU A 82 -8.49 5.66 -8.37
C LEU A 82 -9.87 6.20 -8.00
N SER A 83 -10.71 6.58 -8.99
CA SER A 83 -12.05 7.10 -8.72
C SER A 83 -13.02 6.03 -8.24
N VAL A 84 -12.72 4.76 -8.51
CA VAL A 84 -13.49 3.61 -8.04
C VAL A 84 -12.85 3.00 -6.80
N LEU A 85 -11.51 2.95 -6.76
CA LEU A 85 -10.79 2.35 -5.64
C LEU A 85 -10.84 3.19 -4.36
N LEU A 86 -10.93 4.51 -4.46
CA LEU A 86 -10.84 5.41 -3.31
C LEU A 86 -12.01 6.38 -3.27
N ASP A 87 -12.49 6.63 -2.05
CA ASP A 87 -13.34 7.76 -1.76
C ASP A 87 -12.68 9.09 -2.13
N ARG A 88 -13.51 10.12 -2.36
CA ARG A 88 -13.04 11.47 -2.71
C ARG A 88 -12.04 12.03 -1.70
N ALA A 89 -12.23 11.77 -0.41
CA ALA A 89 -11.33 12.24 0.65
C ALA A 89 -9.96 11.56 0.57
N ASP A 90 -9.94 10.24 0.38
CA ASP A 90 -8.72 9.44 0.28
C ASP A 90 -7.98 9.73 -1.03
N HIS A 91 -8.69 9.96 -2.12
CA HIS A 91 -8.10 10.43 -3.37
C HIS A 91 -7.41 11.81 -3.20
N THR A 92 -7.99 12.73 -2.42
CA THR A 92 -7.34 14.01 -2.10
C THR A 92 -6.07 13.80 -1.27
N LYS A 93 -6.07 12.92 -0.26
CA LYS A 93 -4.87 12.59 0.51
C LYS A 93 -3.77 12.03 -0.39
N LEU A 94 -4.11 11.09 -1.27
CA LEU A 94 -3.16 10.49 -2.21
C LEU A 94 -2.52 11.55 -3.13
N LYS A 95 -3.33 12.52 -3.60
CA LYS A 95 -2.84 13.66 -4.38
C LYS A 95 -1.90 14.57 -3.61
N GLU A 96 -2.20 14.85 -2.35
CA GLU A 96 -1.31 15.66 -1.50
C GLU A 96 -0.01 14.91 -1.19
N LEU A 97 -0.03 13.58 -1.07
CA LEU A 97 1.18 12.75 -0.91
C LEU A 97 2.05 12.71 -2.18
N ALA A 98 1.44 12.73 -3.38
CA ALA A 98 2.16 12.79 -4.65
C ALA A 98 2.54 14.22 -5.07
N ARG A 99 2.15 15.22 -4.28
CA ARG A 99 2.43 16.61 -4.56
C ARG A 99 3.85 16.93 -4.12
N ASP A 100 4.64 17.38 -5.08
CA ASP A 100 6.00 17.84 -4.81
C ASP A 100 5.95 19.16 -4.01
N GLU A 101 6.74 19.24 -2.93
CA GLU A 101 6.69 20.39 -2.02
C GLU A 101 7.22 21.68 -2.65
N GLU A 102 8.17 21.56 -3.58
CA GLU A 102 8.85 22.68 -4.23
C GLU A 102 8.03 23.25 -5.39
N SER A 103 7.60 22.40 -6.32
CA SER A 103 6.84 22.80 -7.52
C SER A 103 5.34 22.88 -7.30
N LYS A 104 4.82 22.33 -6.19
CA LYS A 104 3.39 22.17 -5.87
C LYS A 104 2.60 21.41 -6.93
N LYS A 105 3.27 20.74 -7.87
CA LYS A 105 2.67 19.92 -8.93
C LYS A 105 2.64 18.46 -8.49
N ILE A 106 1.68 17.73 -9.04
CA ILE A 106 1.58 16.28 -8.86
C ILE A 106 2.35 15.62 -9.99
N SER A 107 3.38 14.84 -9.66
CA SER A 107 4.12 14.07 -10.67
C SER A 107 3.35 12.79 -11.03
N PRO A 108 3.17 12.46 -12.32
CA PRO A 108 2.59 11.18 -12.73
C PRO A 108 3.37 9.98 -12.19
N GLU A 109 4.70 10.09 -12.09
CA GLU A 109 5.56 9.03 -11.56
C GLU A 109 5.32 8.79 -10.07
N ALA A 110 5.25 9.87 -9.27
CA ALA A 110 4.93 9.78 -7.84
C ALA A 110 3.53 9.22 -7.60
N MET A 111 2.55 9.60 -8.44
CA MET A 111 1.21 9.04 -8.37
C MET A 111 1.18 7.54 -8.71
N SER A 112 1.97 7.12 -9.68
CA SER A 112 2.07 5.72 -10.09
C SER A 112 2.74 4.87 -9.02
N GLU A 113 3.80 5.38 -8.38
CA GLU A 113 4.46 4.75 -7.24
C GLU A 113 3.50 4.61 -6.06
N LEU A 114 2.79 5.68 -5.67
CA LEU A 114 1.80 5.62 -4.61
C LEU A 114 0.67 4.63 -4.90
N PHE A 115 0.21 4.56 -6.15
CA PHE A 115 -0.79 3.59 -6.57
C PHE A 115 -0.28 2.16 -6.41
N GLN A 116 0.96 1.88 -6.83
CA GLN A 116 1.58 0.58 -6.64
C GLN A 116 1.72 0.23 -5.16
N GLU A 117 2.20 1.16 -4.33
CA GLU A 117 2.28 0.98 -2.87
C GLU A 117 0.90 0.68 -2.27
N LEU A 118 -0.15 1.36 -2.73
CA LEU A 118 -1.52 1.15 -2.27
C LEU A 118 -2.04 -0.24 -2.66
N MET A 119 -1.86 -0.65 -3.93
CA MET A 119 -2.27 -1.98 -4.40
C MET A 119 -1.47 -3.10 -3.73
N GLU A 120 -0.16 -2.94 -3.55
CA GLU A 120 0.68 -3.88 -2.80
C GLU A 120 0.21 -4.01 -1.34
N ALA A 121 -0.09 -2.88 -0.69
CA ALA A 121 -0.58 -2.89 0.69
C ALA A 121 -1.94 -3.59 0.85
N THR A 122 -2.77 -3.60 -0.20
CA THR A 122 -4.03 -4.38 -0.21
C THR A 122 -3.84 -5.88 -0.45
N GLY A 123 -2.61 -6.32 -0.75
CA GLY A 123 -2.30 -7.70 -1.14
C GLY A 123 -2.62 -8.01 -2.61
N GLN A 124 -2.79 -6.97 -3.45
CA GLN A 124 -2.96 -7.09 -4.90
C GLN A 124 -1.65 -6.85 -5.67
N GLY A 125 -0.54 -6.52 -4.99
CA GLY A 125 0.80 -6.54 -5.57
C GLY A 125 1.32 -7.97 -5.65
N ASN A 126 1.88 -8.35 -6.80
CA ASN A 126 2.59 -9.63 -6.99
C ASN A 126 3.84 -9.71 -6.11
#